data_AF-E4KYV2-F1
#
_entry.id   AF-E4KYV2-F1
#
_cell.length_a   1.000
_cell.length_b   1.000
_cell.length_c   1.000
_cell.angle_alpha   90.00
_cell.angle_beta   90.00
_cell.angle_gamma   90.00
#
_symmetry.space_group_name_H-M   'P 1'
#
loop_
_entity.id
_entity.type
_entity.pdbx_description
1 polymer ?
#
loop_
_entity_poly.entity_id
_entity_poly.type
_entity_poly.pdbx_seq_one_letter_code
_entity_poly.pdbx_strand_id
1 'polypeptide(L)' 'MVEVIKYGFYTVNSDYLECLNKVDSEVYYNPSYRNSIKPFVGIIVGIENYNYFIPISSAKEKHKKMQECF' A
#
# COMPACT_ATOMS: atom_id res chain seq x y z
N MET A 1 26.89 3.53 -4.97
CA MET A 1 26.55 4.18 -3.70
C MET A 1 25.22 3.57 -3.28
N VAL A 2 25.17 2.81 -2.18
CA VAL A 2 23.90 2.19 -1.75
C VAL A 2 23.09 3.30 -1.10
N GLU A 3 22.00 3.72 -1.75
CA GLU A 3 21.07 4.65 -1.13
C GLU A 3 20.42 3.97 0.07
N VAL A 4 20.56 4.58 1.25
CA VAL A 4 19.84 4.15 2.43
C VAL A 4 18.37 4.54 2.23
N ILE A 5 17.56 3.58 1.80
CA ILE A 5 16.13 3.80 1.62
C ILE A 5 15.51 3.97 3.02
N LYS A 6 15.10 5.20 3.34
CA LYS A 6 14.42 5.50 4.60
C LYS A 6 12.96 5.10 4.48
N TYR A 7 12.59 4.00 5.14
CA TYR A 7 11.19 3.59 5.23
C TYR A 7 10.38 4.58 6.08
N GLY A 8 9.13 4.79 5.69
CA GLY A 8 8.20 5.69 6.36
C GLY A 8 6.74 5.35 6.09
N PHE A 9 5.86 6.02 6.83
CA PHE A 9 4.42 5.96 6.61
C PHE A 9 4.00 7.06 5.63
N TYR A 10 3.17 6.67 4.66
CA TYR A 10 2.67 7.53 3.62
C TYR A 10 1.15 7.40 3.50
N THR A 11 0.54 8.44 2.95
CA THR A 11 -0.84 8.44 2.50
C THR A 11 -0.85 8.66 1.00
N VAL A 12 -1.62 7.87 0.27
CA VAL A 12 -1.79 8.01 -1.18
C VAL A 12 -3.13 8.70 -1.44
N ASN A 13 -3.17 9.57 -2.46
CA ASN A 13 -4.39 10.26 -2.86
C ASN A 13 -5.47 9.23 -3.29
N SER A 14 -6.69 9.37 -2.78
CA SER A 14 -7.81 8.46 -3.07
C SER A 14 -8.24 8.47 -4.53
N ASP A 15 -8.20 9.62 -5.21
CA ASP A 15 -8.54 9.72 -6.64
C ASP A 15 -7.50 8.98 -7.50
N TYR A 16 -6.23 9.02 -7.10
CA TYR A 16 -5.17 8.24 -7.76
C TYR A 16 -5.39 6.73 -7.59
N LEU A 17 -5.71 6.28 -6.37
CA LEU A 17 -6.03 4.87 -6.12
C LEU A 17 -7.29 4.41 -6.87
N GLU A 18 -8.30 5.26 -6.99
CA GLU A 18 -9.50 4.95 -7.78
C GLU A 18 -9.16 4.78 -9.27
N CYS A 19 -8.33 5.67 -9.83
CA CYS A 19 -7.86 5.56 -11.20
C CYS A 19 -7.08 4.27 -11.43
N LEU A 20 -6.17 3.91 -10.51
CA LEU A 20 -5.43 2.65 -10.60
C LEU A 20 -6.34 1.42 -10.48
N ASN A 21 -7.31 1.43 -9.56
CA ASN A 21 -8.26 0.34 -9.40
C ASN A 21 -9.16 0.12 -10.63
N LYS A 22 -9.49 1.20 -11.35
CA LYS A 22 -10.22 1.10 -12.63
C LYS A 22 -9.41 0.40 -13.72
N VAL A 23 -8.09 0.48 -13.67
CA VAL A 23 -7.18 -0.20 -14.61
C VAL A 23 -6.92 -1.64 -14.16
N ASP A 24 -6.67 -1.84 -12.87
CA ASP A 24 -6.41 -3.13 -12.27
C ASP A 24 -7.19 -3.29 -10.96
N SER A 25 -8.15 -4.23 -10.98
CA SER A 25 -9.02 -4.52 -9.83
C SER A 25 -8.28 -5.06 -8.60
N GLU A 26 -7.04 -5.55 -8.76
CA GLU A 26 -6.21 -5.99 -7.62
C GLU A 26 -5.68 -4.82 -6.79
N VAL A 27 -5.63 -3.62 -7.36
CA VAL A 27 -5.26 -2.41 -6.61
C VAL A 27 -6.35 -2.11 -5.60
N TYR A 28 -6.05 -2.30 -4.32
CA TYR A 28 -7.02 -2.14 -3.25
C TYR A 28 -7.54 -0.70 -3.15
N TYR A 29 -8.83 -0.52 -3.44
CA TYR A 29 -9.55 0.74 -3.28
C TYR A 29 -10.86 0.51 -2.53
N ASN A 30 -11.18 1.43 -1.61
CA ASN A 30 -12.48 1.49 -0.96
C ASN A 30 -12.93 2.96 -0.94
N PRO A 31 -14.12 3.30 -1.45
CA PRO A 31 -14.66 4.67 -1.40
C PRO A 31 -14.68 5.27 0.01
N SER A 32 -14.78 4.45 1.06
CA SER A 32 -14.71 4.92 2.45
C SER A 32 -13.37 5.57 2.82
N TYR A 33 -12.29 5.29 2.07
CA TYR A 33 -10.98 5.94 2.26
C TYR A 33 -10.90 7.36 1.73
N ARG A 34 -11.92 7.87 1.02
CA ARG A 34 -12.02 9.32 0.78
C ARG A 34 -12.21 10.10 2.09
N ASN A 35 -12.84 9.45 3.09
CA ASN A 35 -13.14 10.05 4.39
C ASN A 35 -12.31 9.44 5.53
N SER A 36 -11.38 8.52 5.23
CA SER A 36 -10.57 7.84 6.24
C SER A 36 -9.13 7.61 5.77
N ILE A 37 -8.17 7.78 6.67
CA ILE A 37 -6.75 7.67 6.34
C ILE A 37 -6.36 6.19 6.23
N LYS A 38 -5.86 5.80 5.05
CA LYS A 38 -5.25 4.50 4.81
C LYS A 38 -3.71 4.66 4.80
N PRO A 39 -3.00 4.15 5.82
CA PRO A 39 -1.54 4.23 5.83
C PRO A 39 -0.91 3.20 4.88
N PHE A 40 0.19 3.61 4.24
CA PHE A 40 1.04 2.81 3.39
C PHE A 40 2.48 2.83 3.93
N VAL A 41 3.23 1.75 3.72
CA VAL A 41 4.68 1.74 3.94
C VAL A 41 5.38 1.90 2.61
N GLY A 42 6.34 2.81 2.55
CA GLY A 42 7.23 3.01 1.40
C GLY A 42 8.58 3.59 1.84
N ILE A 43 9.56 3.74 0.96
CA ILE A 43 9.64 3.12 -0.37
C ILE A 43 10.20 1.71 -0.17
N ILE A 44 9.51 0.67 -0.66
CA ILE A 44 9.92 -0.72 -0.40
C ILE A 44 10.96 -1.19 -1.41
N VAL A 45 10.74 -0.85 -2.68
CA VAL A 45 11.70 -1.06 -3.78
C VAL A 45 11.54 0.11 -4.76
N GLY A 46 12.66 0.66 -5.22
CA GLY A 46 12.71 1.47 -6.45
C GLY A 46 13.01 0.54 -7.61
N ILE A 47 12.01 0.17 -8.40
CA ILE A 47 12.24 -0.55 -9.67
C ILE A 47 12.20 0.51 -10.76
N GLU A 48 13.33 0.69 -11.44
CA GLU A 48 13.54 1.81 -12.38
C GLU A 48 13.26 3.17 -11.70
N ASN A 49 12.28 3.92 -12.21
CA ASN A 49 11.87 5.24 -11.72
C ASN A 49 10.57 5.20 -10.90
N TYR A 50 10.10 4.01 -10.52
CA TYR A 50 8.85 3.84 -9.77
C TYR A 50 9.11 3.45 -8.33
N ASN A 51 8.47 4.18 -7.42
CA ASN A 51 8.48 3.92 -6.00
C ASN A 51 7.26 3.06 -5.63
N TYR A 52 7.51 1.89 -5.06
CA TYR A 52 6.46 0.97 -4.64
C TYR A 52 6.11 1.12 -3.17
N PHE A 53 4.81 1.03 -2.89
CA PHE A 53 4.21 1.19 -1.56
C PHE A 53 3.33 0.00 -1.25
N ILE A 54 3.35 -0.49 0.00
CA ILE A 54 2.45 -1.54 0.47
C ILE A 54 1.36 -0.94 1.37
N PRO A 55 0.06 -1.20 1.09
CA PRO A 55 -1.01 -0.79 1.99
C PRO A 55 -0.94 -1.58 3.29
N ILE A 56 -0.98 -0.89 4.43
CA ILE A 56 -1.07 -1.55 5.74
C ILE A 56 -2.52 -1.89 6.02
N SER A 57 -2.78 -3.09 6.52
CA SER A 57 -4.10 -3.47 7.00
C SER A 57 -4.01 -3.98 8.44
N SER A 58 -4.99 -3.58 9.25
CA SER A 58 -5.14 -4.12 10.60
C SER A 58 -5.32 -5.62 10.55
N ALA A 59 -4.87 -6.33 11.58
CA ALA A 59 -5.11 -7.75 11.73
C ALA A 59 -6.63 -8.02 11.65
N LYS A 60 -7.03 -8.89 10.73
CA LYS A 60 -8.41 -9.37 10.58
C LYS A 60 -8.47 -10.81 11.07
N GLU A 61 -9.63 -11.29 11.47
CA GLU A 61 -9.79 -12.67 11.92
C GLU A 61 -9.36 -13.71 10.87
N LYS A 62 -9.55 -13.41 9.58
CA LYS A 62 -9.04 -14.23 8.49
C LYS A 62 -7.51 -14.37 8.46
N HIS A 63 -6.77 -13.44 9.07
CA HIS A 63 -5.31 -13.51 9.19
C HIS A 63 -4.87 -14.53 10.26
N LYS A 64 -5.74 -14.95 11.19
CA LYS A 64 -5.42 -15.99 12.19
C LYS A 64 -5.10 -17.35 11.58
N LYS A 65 -5.61 -17.61 10.37
CA LYS A 65 -5.36 -18.85 9.59
C LYS A 65 -4.26 -18.67 8.54
N MET A 66 -3.75 -17.45 8.37
CA MET A 66 -2.62 -17.20 7.49
C MET A 66 -1.40 -17.69 8.24
N GLN A 67 -0.76 -18.76 7.74
CA GLN A 67 0.55 -19.14 8.27
C GLN A 67 1.46 -17.93 8.12
N GLU A 68 2.23 -17.64 9.17
CA GLU A 68 3.21 -16.58 9.10
C GLU A 68 4.13 -16.88 7.92
N CYS A 69 4.19 -15.96 6.95
CA CYS A 69 5.19 -16.01 5.90
C CYS A 69 6.55 -15.70 6.55
N PHE A 70 7.19 -16.74 7.08
CA PHE A 70 8.63 -16.77 7.34
C PHE A 70 9.33 -17.50 6.20
#